data_AF-A0A950BPM5-F1
#
_entry.id   AF-A0A950BPM5-F1
#
_cell.length_a   1.000
_cell.length_b   1.000
_cell.length_c   1.000
_cell.angle_alpha   90.00
_cell.angle_beta   90.00
_cell.angle_gamma   90.00
#
_symmetry.space_group_name_H-M   'P 1'
#
loop_
_entity.id
_entity.type
_entity.pdbx_description
1 polymer ?
#
loop_
_entity_poly.entity_id
_entity_poly.type
_entity_poly.pdbx_seq_one_letter_code
_entity_poly.pdbx_strand_id
1 'polypeptide(L)' 'MSPDKFKGAITATAHKLARYVYAMLKHGEAYVSQSLEQYEAATHERIERTLRKKARALGYDLVPRQPLSPAVS' A
#
# COMPACT_ATOMS: atom_id res chain seq x y z
N MET A 1 -5.06 26.30 -10.77
CA MET A 1 -5.57 24.94 -11.03
C MET A 1 -7.08 25.03 -11.09
N SER A 2 -7.74 24.77 -12.22
CA SER A 2 -9.19 24.95 -12.35
C SER A 2 -10.00 23.85 -11.64
N PRO A 3 -11.09 24.19 -10.93
CA PRO A 3 -11.87 23.26 -10.10
C PRO A 3 -12.50 22.10 -10.88
N ASP A 4 -12.74 22.26 -12.18
CA ASP A 4 -13.40 21.24 -13.01
C ASP A 4 -12.56 19.99 -13.25
N LYS A 5 -11.22 20.11 -13.16
CA LYS A 5 -10.31 18.97 -13.29
C LYS A 5 -10.48 17.95 -12.17
N PHE A 6 -10.83 18.40 -10.97
CA PHE A 6 -11.04 17.52 -9.81
C PHE A 6 -12.30 16.66 -9.96
N LYS A 7 -13.39 17.25 -10.47
CA LYS A 7 -14.64 16.52 -10.74
C LYS A 7 -14.40 15.40 -11.76
N GLY A 8 -13.68 15.70 -12.84
CA GLY A 8 -13.31 14.69 -13.84
C GLY A 8 -12.44 13.56 -13.27
N ALA A 9 -11.49 13.86 -12.39
CA ALA A 9 -10.65 12.85 -11.74
C ALA A 9 -11.45 11.93 -10.80
N ILE A 10 -12.41 12.50 -10.04
CA ILE A 10 -13.30 11.71 -9.16
C ILE A 10 -14.17 10.78 -10.00
N THR A 11 -14.80 11.29 -11.07
CA THR A 11 -15.66 10.47 -11.96
C THR A 11 -14.87 9.35 -12.64
N ALA A 12 -13.67 9.63 -13.14
CA ALA A 12 -12.82 8.60 -13.76
C ALA A 12 -12.44 7.49 -12.76
N THR A 13 -12.17 7.86 -11.50
CA THR A 13 -11.85 6.89 -10.43
C THR A 13 -13.07 6.05 -10.07
N ALA A 14 -14.24 6.67 -9.90
CA ALA A 14 -15.49 5.96 -9.64
C ALA A 14 -15.85 4.98 -10.76
N HIS A 15 -15.72 5.41 -12.02
CA HIS A 15 -15.96 4.56 -13.18
C HIS A 15 -15.01 3.36 -13.21
N LYS A 16 -13.73 3.58 -12.88
CA LYS A 16 -12.73 2.50 -12.82
C LYS A 16 -13.05 1.48 -11.72
N LEU A 17 -13.46 1.94 -10.53
CA LEU A 17 -13.91 1.07 -9.44
C LEU A 17 -15.16 0.27 -9.81
N ALA A 18 -16.16 0.93 -10.40
CA ALA A 18 -17.39 0.27 -10.84
C ALA A 18 -17.12 -0.85 -11.84
N ARG A 19 -16.16 -0.66 -12.76
CA ARG A 19 -15.73 -1.70 -13.70
C ARG A 19 -15.08 -2.91 -13.00
N TYR A 20 -14.23 -2.67 -12.00
CA TYR A 20 -13.62 -3.77 -11.24
C TYR A 20 -14.67 -4.57 -10.48
N VAL A 21 -15.57 -3.89 -9.76
CA VAL A 21 -16.66 -4.55 -9.02
C VAL A 21 -17.58 -5.32 -9.96
N TYR A 22 -17.96 -4.74 -11.10
CA TYR A 22 -18.79 -5.41 -12.09
C TYR A 22 -18.09 -6.67 -12.66
N ALA A 23 -16.80 -6.59 -12.98
CA ALA A 23 -16.05 -7.74 -13.48
C ALA A 23 -15.96 -8.86 -12.44
N MET A 24 -15.68 -8.51 -11.18
CA MET A 24 -15.63 -9.45 -10.06
C MET A 24 -16.98 -10.17 -9.86
N LEU A 25 -18.09 -9.42 -9.87
CA LEU A 25 -19.43 -9.99 -9.71
C LEU A 25 -19.87 -10.82 -10.93
N LYS A 26 -19.56 -10.35 -12.15
CA LYS A 26 -20.00 -10.98 -13.40
C LYS A 26 -19.27 -12.27 -13.70
N HIS A 27 -17.95 -12.28 -13.51
CA HIS A 27 -17.12 -13.41 -13.88
C HIS A 27 -16.90 -14.39 -12.72
N GLY A 28 -17.41 -14.06 -11.52
CA GLY A 28 -17.30 -14.94 -10.36
C GLY A 28 -15.84 -15.28 -10.05
N GLU A 29 -14.91 -14.40 -10.39
CA GLU A 29 -13.52 -14.56 -9.96
C GLU A 29 -13.57 -14.65 -8.44
N ALA A 30 -13.15 -15.80 -7.90
CA ALA A 30 -12.92 -15.92 -6.49
C ALA A 30 -12.04 -14.74 -6.11
N TYR A 31 -12.56 -13.84 -5.28
CA TYR A 31 -11.74 -12.84 -4.65
C TYR A 31 -10.72 -13.64 -3.85
N VAL A 32 -9.57 -13.91 -4.46
CA VAL A 32 -8.42 -14.44 -3.75
C VAL A 32 -8.13 -13.33 -2.78
N SER A 33 -8.56 -13.51 -1.53
CA SER A 33 -8.05 -12.72 -0.44
C SER A 33 -6.55 -12.97 -0.49
N GLN A 34 -5.82 -12.14 -1.22
CA GLN A 34 -4.43 -11.92 -0.96
C GLN A 34 -4.45 -11.64 0.53
N SER A 35 -3.93 -12.59 1.32
CA SER A 35 -4.18 -12.54 2.76
C SER A 35 -3.67 -11.18 3.23
N LEU A 36 -4.35 -10.59 4.22
CA LEU A 36 -3.94 -9.30 4.74
C LEU A 36 -2.43 -9.27 5.03
N GLU A 37 -1.88 -10.40 5.49
CA GLU A 37 -0.44 -10.60 5.73
C GLU A 37 0.42 -10.42 4.46
N GLN A 38 -0.01 -10.90 3.29
CA GLN A 38 0.74 -10.74 2.04
C GLN A 38 0.78 -9.27 1.60
N TYR A 39 -0.33 -8.55 1.76
CA TYR A 39 -0.40 -7.12 1.48
C TYR A 39 0.47 -6.32 2.47
N GLU A 40 0.39 -6.67 3.75
CA GLU A 40 1.19 -6.05 4.81
C GLU A 40 2.68 -6.28 4.61
N ALA A 41 3.11 -7.49 4.22
CA ALA A 41 4.50 -7.81 3.93
C ALA A 41 5.06 -6.97 2.77
N ALA A 42 4.33 -6.90 1.65
CA ALA A 42 4.73 -6.09 0.50
C ALA A 42 4.76 -4.59 0.84
N THR A 43 3.84 -4.13 1.67
CA THR A 43 3.79 -2.74 2.15
C THR A 43 4.99 -2.44 3.06
N HIS A 44 5.29 -3.33 3.99
CA HIS A 44 6.44 -3.24 4.89
C HIS A 44 7.76 -3.16 4.10
N GLU A 45 7.94 -4.05 3.11
CA GLU A 45 9.14 -4.07 2.26
C GLU A 45 9.33 -2.76 1.48
N ARG A 46 8.24 -2.20 0.92
CA ARG A 46 8.27 -0.91 0.20
C ARG A 46 8.68 0.23 1.12
N ILE A 47 8.14 0.26 2.33
CA ILE A 47 8.47 1.26 3.34
C ILE A 47 9.94 1.14 3.72
N GLU A 48 10.39 -0.07 4.07
CA GLU A 48 11.77 -0.34 4.45
C GLU A 48 12.76 0.07 3.36
N ARG A 49 12.49 -0.31 2.09
CA ARG A 49 13.33 0.07 0.94
C ARG A 49 13.43 1.58 0.79
N THR A 50 12.32 2.28 0.98
CA THR A 50 12.27 3.74 0.92
C THR A 50 13.07 4.37 2.07
N LEU A 51 12.96 3.84 3.28
CA LEU A 51 13.75 4.28 4.43
C LEU A 51 15.24 4.07 4.21
N ARG A 52 15.68 2.88 3.78
CA ARG A 52 17.09 2.60 3.46
C ARG A 52 17.64 3.55 2.41
N LYS A 53 16.85 3.86 1.38
CA LYS A 53 17.26 4.83 0.34
C LYS A 53 17.45 6.23 0.93
N LYS A 54 16.55 6.68 1.80
CA LYS A 54 16.64 7.99 2.46
C LYS A 54 17.81 8.06 3.43
N ALA A 55 18.03 7.02 4.22
CA ALA A 55 19.17 6.93 5.15
C ALA A 55 20.50 7.07 4.38
N ARG A 56 20.68 6.29 3.31
CA ARG A 56 21.89 6.37 2.47
C ARG A 56 22.11 7.73 1.85
N ALA A 57 21.04 8.41 1.41
CA ALA A 57 21.14 9.76 0.87
C ALA A 57 21.63 10.80 1.90
N LEU A 58 21.45 10.50 3.19
CA LEU A 58 21.88 11.34 4.31
C LEU A 58 23.21 10.86 4.94
N GLY A 59 23.86 9.83 4.38
CA GLY A 59 25.09 9.26 4.93
C GLY A 59 24.88 8.35 6.14
N TYR A 60 23.66 7.85 6.34
CA TYR A 60 23.33 6.91 7.41
C TYR A 60 22.97 5.52 6.86
N ASP A 61 23.18 4.49 7.67
CA ASP A 61 22.64 3.15 7.43
C ASP A 61 21.46 2.85 8.35
N LEU A 62 20.44 2.20 7.81
CA LEU A 62 19.27 1.77 8.57
C LEU A 62 19.60 0.46 9.29
N VAL A 63 19.69 0.49 10.62
CA VAL A 63 19.91 -0.70 11.46
C VAL A 63 18.59 -1.13 12.09
N PRO A 64 18.18 -2.42 11.96
CA PRO A 64 17.00 -2.92 12.65
C PRO A 64 17.12 -2.73 14.16
N ARG A 65 16.06 -2.22 14.79
CA ARG A 65 15.99 -2.20 16.26
C ARG A 65 15.83 -3.63 16.75
N GLN A 66 16.66 -4.04 17.70
CA GLN A 66 16.46 -5.31 18.38
C GLN A 66 15.06 -5.29 19.03
N PRO A 67 14.26 -6.36 18.87
CA PRO A 67 12.97 -6.44 19.55
C PRO A 67 13.23 -6.27 21.04
N LEU A 68 12.55 -5.28 21.63
CA LEU A 68 12.53 -5.10 23.08
C LEU A 68 11.87 -6.37 23.63
N SER A 69 12.65 -7.27 24.21
CA SER A 69 12.10 -8.33 25.06
C SER A 69 11.22 -7.63 26.10
N PRO A 70 9.94 -8.00 26.28
CA PRO A 70 9.11 -7.42 27.33
C PRO A 70 9.65 -7.93 28.67
N ALA A 71 10.70 -7.30 29.16
CA ALA A 71 11.16 -7.40 30.53
C ALA A 71 10.29 -6.47 31.36
N VAL A 72 9.14 -6.97 31.82
CA VAL A 72 8.55 -6.53 33.09
C VAL A 72 7.92 -7.76 33.75
N SER A 73 8.37 -8.02 34.98
CA SER A 73 7.89 -9.01 35.94
C SER A 73 6.40 -8.94 36.22
#